data_AF-A0A522DQC0-F1
#
_entry.id   AF-A0A522DQC0-F1
#
_cell.length_a   1.000
_cell.length_b   1.000
_cell.length_c   1.000
_cell.angle_alpha   90.00
_cell.angle_beta   90.00
_cell.angle_gamma   90.00
#
_symmetry.space_group_name_H-M   'P 1'
#
loop_
_entity.id
_entity.type
_entity.pdbx_description
1 polymer ?
#
loop_
_entity_poly.entity_id
_entity_poly.type
_entity_poly.pdbx_seq_one_letter_code
_entity_poly.pdbx_strand_id
1 'polypeptide(L)'
;MSCIRFNTAAQRRQMRAMAPAMLTSEQAAVLHPSPEITPSKLSRLRLLAAHTNPKIRESVASSPNTPADVFAALARDTDEGVRSCVARNEATPCDVLRSLADDRSERVRGFLAVNFYVPSDVMQRLAR
;
A
#
# COMPACT_ATOMS: atom_id res chain seq x y z
N MET A 1 -36.12 -21.92 37.27
CA MET A 1 -34.87 -22.68 37.59
C MET A 1 -33.92 -22.54 36.42
N SER A 2 -32.85 -21.75 36.56
CA SER A 2 -31.93 -21.45 35.47
C SER A 2 -30.91 -22.58 35.31
N CYS A 3 -30.92 -23.24 34.16
CA CYS A 3 -30.03 -24.37 33.82
C CYS A 3 -28.67 -23.87 33.33
N ILE A 4 -27.91 -23.16 34.18
CA ILE A 4 -26.52 -22.82 33.83
C ILE A 4 -25.67 -24.06 34.06
N ARG A 5 -25.35 -24.80 32.98
CA ARG A 5 -24.34 -25.86 33.00
C ARG A 5 -22.96 -25.23 32.86
N PHE A 6 -22.09 -25.44 33.85
CA PHE A 6 -20.67 -25.11 33.73
C PHE A 6 -19.94 -26.22 32.98
N ASN A 7 -19.05 -25.84 32.05
CA ASN A 7 -18.19 -26.80 31.35
C ASN A 7 -17.25 -27.51 32.34
N THR A 8 -17.07 -28.82 32.15
CA THR A 8 -16.11 -29.62 32.91
C THR A 8 -14.67 -29.19 32.61
N ALA A 9 -13.73 -29.58 33.47
CA ALA A 9 -12.31 -29.31 33.24
C ALA A 9 -11.81 -29.90 31.91
N ALA A 10 -12.31 -31.07 31.51
CA ALA A 10 -11.99 -31.69 30.21
C ALA A 10 -12.53 -30.85 29.04
N GLN A 11 -13.78 -30.40 29.12
CA GLN A 11 -14.39 -29.53 28.10
C GLN A 11 -13.65 -28.20 27.99
N ARG A 12 -13.24 -27.57 29.10
CA ARG A 12 -12.44 -26.33 29.07
C ARG A 12 -11.05 -26.53 28.45
N ARG A 13 -10.39 -27.67 28.71
CA ARG A 13 -9.10 -28.00 28.07
C ARG A 13 -9.27 -28.22 26.57
N GLN A 14 -10.29 -28.96 26.16
CA GLN A 14 -10.61 -29.18 24.75
C GLN A 14 -10.91 -27.86 24.03
N MET A 15 -11.68 -26.96 24.63
CA MET A 15 -11.95 -25.63 24.06
C MET A 15 -10.69 -24.79 23.91
N ARG A 16 -9.71 -24.87 24.84
CA ARG A 16 -8.43 -24.18 24.70
C ARG A 16 -7.54 -24.81 23.61
N ALA A 17 -7.58 -26.12 23.47
CA ALA A 17 -6.84 -26.84 22.42
C ALA A 17 -7.43 -26.58 21.02
N MET A 18 -8.74 -26.36 20.93
CA MET A 18 -9.44 -26.01 19.70
C MET A 18 -9.63 -24.49 19.52
N ALA A 19 -9.18 -23.68 20.48
CA ALA A 19 -9.21 -22.23 20.34
C ALA A 19 -8.26 -21.89 19.19
N PRO A 20 -8.71 -21.15 18.17
CA PRO A 20 -7.80 -20.69 17.13
C PRO A 20 -6.69 -19.91 17.83
N ALA A 21 -5.44 -20.40 17.73
CA ALA A 21 -4.31 -19.59 18.08
C ALA A 21 -4.39 -18.36 17.18
N MET A 22 -4.48 -17.17 17.75
CA MET A 22 -4.34 -15.95 16.96
C MET A 22 -2.94 -15.99 16.36
N LEU A 23 -2.88 -16.32 15.07
CA LEU A 23 -1.64 -16.33 14.33
C LEU A 23 -1.12 -14.89 14.30
N THR A 24 0.19 -14.74 14.47
CA THR A 24 0.83 -13.48 14.13
C THR A 24 0.70 -13.21 12.62
N SER A 25 0.86 -11.96 12.19
CA SER A 25 0.89 -11.62 10.77
C SER A 25 1.92 -12.44 9.98
N GLU A 26 3.08 -12.70 10.59
CA GLU A 26 4.14 -13.53 10.03
C GLU A 26 3.70 -14.98 9.87
N GLN A 27 3.08 -15.58 10.89
CA GLN A 27 2.58 -16.96 10.83
C GLN A 27 1.47 -17.12 9.78
N ALA A 28 0.56 -16.15 9.68
CA ALA A 28 -0.47 -16.14 8.65
C ALA A 28 0.13 -16.03 7.24
N ALA A 29 1.16 -15.18 7.05
CA ALA A 29 1.83 -15.01 5.77
C ALA A 29 2.59 -16.27 5.32
N VAL A 30 3.19 -17.03 6.24
CA VAL A 30 3.86 -18.31 5.93
C VAL A 30 2.85 -19.37 5.48
N LEU A 31 1.69 -19.44 6.13
CA LEU A 31 0.64 -20.40 5.77
C LEU A 31 -0.09 -20.03 4.47
N HIS A 32 -0.15 -18.74 4.15
CA HIS A 32 -0.87 -18.21 2.99
C HIS A 32 0.01 -17.21 2.22
N PRO A 33 1.07 -17.68 1.54
CA PRO A 33 1.98 -16.80 0.82
C PRO A 33 1.23 -16.12 -0.34
N SER A 34 1.49 -14.82 -0.50
CA SER A 34 1.03 -14.11 -1.70
C SER A 34 1.77 -14.65 -2.93
N PRO A 35 1.08 -14.86 -4.07
CA PRO A 35 1.73 -15.33 -5.27
C PRO A 35 2.76 -14.33 -5.80
N GLU A 36 3.80 -14.84 -6.44
CA GLU A 36 4.84 -14.02 -7.06
C GLU A 36 4.27 -13.04 -8.09
N ILE A 37 4.94 -11.90 -8.24
CA ILE A 37 4.58 -10.91 -9.25
C ILE A 37 5.04 -11.42 -10.62
N THR A 38 4.09 -11.88 -11.43
CA THR A 38 4.40 -12.41 -12.76
C THR A 38 4.76 -11.28 -13.75
N PRO A 39 5.59 -11.56 -14.77
CA PRO A 39 5.87 -10.60 -15.84
C PRO A 39 4.59 -10.09 -16.53
N SER A 40 3.58 -10.95 -16.70
CA SER A 40 2.29 -10.56 -17.29
C SER A 40 1.52 -9.56 -16.43
N LYS A 41 1.64 -9.64 -15.10
CA LYS A 41 1.06 -8.65 -14.18
C LYS A 41 1.76 -7.29 -14.31
N LEU A 42 3.09 -7.28 -14.41
CA LEU A 42 3.86 -6.05 -14.63
C LEU A 42 3.51 -5.39 -15.98
N SER A 43 3.41 -6.18 -17.05
CA SER A 43 2.98 -5.68 -18.36
C SER A 43 1.58 -5.08 -18.31
N ARG A 44 0.66 -5.67 -17.55
CA ARG A 44 -0.68 -5.11 -17.35
C ARG A 44 -0.65 -3.78 -16.60
N LEU A 45 0.20 -3.62 -15.59
CA LEU A 45 0.35 -2.34 -14.89
C LEU A 45 0.86 -1.24 -15.84
N ARG A 46 1.83 -1.55 -16.71
CA ARG A 46 2.32 -0.61 -17.74
C ARG A 46 1.22 -0.21 -18.71
N LEU A 47 0.40 -1.15 -19.17
CA LEU A 47 -0.73 -0.87 -20.05
C LEU A 47 -1.77 0.05 -19.37
N LEU A 48 -2.14 -0.27 -18.12
CA LEU A 48 -3.14 0.50 -17.38
C LEU A 48 -2.64 1.89 -16.97
N ALA A 49 -1.33 2.08 -16.82
CA ALA A 49 -0.72 3.37 -16.55
C ALA A 49 -0.92 4.38 -17.69
N ALA A 50 -1.17 3.92 -18.91
CA ALA A 50 -1.44 4.78 -20.07
C ALA A 50 -2.95 4.93 -20.38
N HIS A 51 -3.83 4.42 -19.51
CA HIS A 51 -5.27 4.43 -19.76
C HIS A 51 -5.82 5.87 -19.74
N THR A 52 -6.80 6.17 -20.61
CA THR A 52 -7.40 7.51 -20.74
C THR A 52 -8.08 8.00 -19.46
N ASN A 53 -8.81 7.11 -18.80
CA ASN A 53 -9.45 7.38 -17.51
C ASN A 53 -8.42 7.54 -16.37
N PRO A 54 -8.32 8.72 -15.71
CA PRO A 54 -7.38 8.95 -14.62
C PRO A 54 -7.63 8.02 -13.41
N LYS A 55 -8.86 7.57 -13.15
CA LYS A 55 -9.14 6.62 -12.05
C LYS A 55 -8.46 5.27 -12.24
N ILE A 56 -8.26 4.84 -13.48
CA ILE A 56 -7.49 3.62 -13.75
C ILE A 56 -6.00 3.88 -13.50
N ARG A 57 -5.47 5.03 -13.90
CA ARG A 57 -4.07 5.40 -13.61
C ARG A 57 -3.82 5.59 -12.11
N GLU A 58 -4.76 6.16 -11.36
CA GLU A 58 -4.73 6.25 -9.89
C GLU A 58 -4.61 4.86 -9.25
N SER A 59 -5.33 3.86 -9.79
CA SER A 59 -5.26 2.48 -9.29
C SER A 59 -3.87 1.85 -9.49
N VAL A 60 -3.20 2.18 -10.60
CA VAL A 60 -1.82 1.78 -10.85
C VAL A 60 -0.88 2.53 -9.91
N ALA A 61 -1.03 3.86 -9.78
CA ALA A 61 -0.22 4.65 -8.87
C ALA A 61 -0.34 4.21 -7.40
N SER A 62 -1.48 3.63 -7.00
CA SER A 62 -1.73 3.13 -5.64
C SER A 62 -1.26 1.70 -5.40
N SER A 63 -0.84 0.98 -6.45
CA SER A 63 -0.40 -0.41 -6.31
C SER A 63 1.03 -0.47 -5.75
N PRO A 64 1.31 -1.32 -4.73
CA PRO A 64 2.66 -1.50 -4.21
C PRO A 64 3.59 -2.26 -5.19
N ASN A 65 3.01 -2.91 -6.20
CA ASN A 65 3.74 -3.68 -7.21
C ASN A 65 4.08 -2.85 -8.45
N THR A 66 3.91 -1.53 -8.39
CA THR A 66 4.09 -0.66 -9.54
C THR A 66 5.59 -0.50 -9.84
N PRO A 67 6.02 -0.77 -11.09
CA PRO A 67 7.43 -0.61 -11.45
C PRO A 67 7.93 0.82 -11.30
N ALA A 68 9.23 0.98 -10.99
CA ALA A 68 9.86 2.29 -10.83
C ALA A 68 9.73 3.17 -12.09
N ASP A 69 9.84 2.59 -13.29
CA ASP A 69 9.66 3.30 -14.57
C ASP A 69 8.22 3.85 -14.71
N VAL A 70 7.24 3.09 -14.22
CA VAL A 70 5.83 3.49 -14.23
C VAL A 70 5.58 4.59 -13.19
N PHE A 71 6.15 4.50 -12.00
CA PHE A 71 6.07 5.58 -11.01
C PHE A 71 6.65 6.88 -11.55
N ALA A 72 7.81 6.84 -12.21
CA ALA A 72 8.42 8.02 -12.81
C ALA A 72 7.54 8.66 -13.91
N ALA A 73 6.81 7.84 -14.69
CA ALA A 73 5.85 8.34 -15.66
C ALA A 73 4.62 8.97 -14.98
N LEU A 74 4.01 8.28 -14.01
CA LEU A 74 2.81 8.73 -13.30
C LEU A 74 3.07 9.95 -12.40
N ALA A 75 4.30 10.16 -11.93
CA ALA A 75 4.69 11.38 -11.22
C ALA A 75 4.61 12.64 -12.08
N ARG A 76 4.60 12.50 -13.42
CA ARG A 76 4.43 13.61 -14.37
C ARG A 76 3.04 13.63 -15.00
N ASP A 77 2.11 12.84 -14.46
CA ASP A 77 0.75 12.75 -15.00
C ASP A 77 0.05 14.11 -14.97
N THR A 78 -0.78 14.39 -15.97
CA THR A 78 -1.52 15.64 -16.05
C THR A 78 -2.57 15.74 -14.94
N ASP A 79 -3.11 14.61 -14.51
CA ASP A 79 -4.10 14.49 -13.45
C ASP A 79 -3.45 14.58 -12.06
N GLU A 80 -3.96 15.47 -11.21
CA GLU A 80 -3.46 15.68 -9.86
C GLU A 80 -3.72 14.47 -8.93
N GLY A 81 -4.84 13.77 -9.12
CA GLY A 81 -5.20 12.59 -8.34
C GLY A 81 -4.18 11.47 -8.54
N VAL A 82 -3.76 11.25 -9.79
CA VAL A 82 -2.70 10.29 -10.12
C VAL A 82 -1.39 10.63 -9.41
N ARG A 83 -0.92 11.88 -9.52
CA ARG A 83 0.31 12.33 -8.85
C ARG A 83 0.21 12.25 -7.33
N SER A 84 -0.97 12.53 -6.77
CA SER A 84 -1.26 12.39 -5.34
C SER A 84 -1.16 10.93 -4.87
N CYS A 85 -1.66 9.98 -5.66
CA CYS A 85 -1.51 8.56 -5.39
C CYS A 85 -0.04 8.12 -5.41
N VAL A 86 0.79 8.65 -6.33
CA VAL A 86 2.24 8.40 -6.33
C VAL A 86 2.88 8.96 -5.05
N ALA A 87 2.57 10.21 -4.68
CA ALA A 87 3.14 10.85 -3.49
C ALA A 87 2.83 10.09 -2.19
N ARG A 88 1.63 9.50 -2.07
CA ARG A 88 1.20 8.74 -0.88
C ARG A 88 1.70 7.29 -0.85
N ASN A 89 2.07 6.71 -1.99
CA ASN A 89 2.42 5.29 -2.05
C ASN A 89 3.79 5.01 -1.42
N GLU A 90 3.84 4.02 -0.54
CA GLU A 90 5.03 3.61 0.22
C GLU A 90 6.07 2.90 -0.66
N ALA A 91 5.64 2.30 -1.77
CA ALA A 91 6.51 1.65 -2.74
C ALA A 91 7.14 2.63 -3.74
N THR A 92 6.77 3.91 -3.70
CA THR A 92 7.31 4.91 -4.62
C THR A 92 8.80 5.13 -4.37
N PRO A 93 9.67 5.01 -5.39
CA PRO A 93 11.10 5.23 -5.21
C PRO A 93 11.42 6.65 -4.71
N CYS A 94 12.43 6.77 -3.84
CA CYS A 94 12.85 8.06 -3.26
C CYS A 94 13.14 9.14 -4.31
N ASP A 95 13.72 8.77 -5.46
CA ASP A 95 14.04 9.70 -6.53
C ASP A 95 12.78 10.29 -7.18
N VAL A 96 11.71 9.48 -7.26
CA VAL A 96 10.39 9.93 -7.73
C VAL A 96 9.75 10.84 -6.68
N LEU A 97 9.83 10.49 -5.39
CA LEU A 97 9.34 11.34 -4.31
C LEU A 97 10.05 12.71 -4.30
N ARG A 98 11.37 12.77 -4.55
CA ARG A 98 12.11 14.02 -4.69
C ARG A 98 11.62 14.89 -5.83
N SER A 99 11.18 14.30 -6.94
CA SER A 99 10.64 15.05 -8.08
C SER A 99 9.28 15.69 -7.79
N LEU A 100 8.51 15.14 -6.84
CA LEU A 100 7.20 15.65 -6.44
C LEU A 100 7.29 16.76 -5.37
N ALA A 101 8.48 17.05 -4.84
CA ALA A 101 8.68 18.10 -3.85
C ALA A 101 8.28 19.50 -4.37
N ASP A 102 8.50 19.75 -5.66
CA ASP A 102 8.11 20.99 -6.34
C ASP A 102 6.81 20.84 -7.15
N ASP A 103 5.98 19.83 -6.86
CA ASP A 103 4.73 19.66 -7.61
C ASP A 103 3.88 20.93 -7.49
N ARG A 104 3.32 21.38 -8.62
CA ARG A 104 2.45 22.56 -8.68
C ARG A 104 1.25 22.48 -7.75
N SER A 105 0.79 21.27 -7.42
CA SER A 105 -0.35 21.06 -6.54
C SER A 105 0.08 20.97 -5.07
N GLU A 106 -0.53 21.80 -4.24
CA GLU A 106 -0.37 21.73 -2.78
C GLU A 106 -0.89 20.39 -2.22
N ARG A 107 -1.89 19.78 -2.87
CA ARG A 107 -2.42 18.48 -2.46
C ARG A 107 -1.38 17.38 -2.63
N VAL A 108 -0.64 17.39 -3.75
CA VAL A 108 0.44 16.43 -3.99
C VAL A 108 1.56 16.62 -2.97
N ARG A 109 2.00 17.87 -2.74
CA ARG A 109 3.01 18.20 -1.72
C ARG A 109 2.54 17.82 -0.31
N GLY A 110 1.27 18.00 0.00
CA GLY A 110 0.66 17.58 1.27
C GLY A 110 0.66 16.07 1.47
N PHE A 111 0.35 15.29 0.42
CA PHE A 111 0.46 13.83 0.49
C PHE A 111 1.90 13.35 0.65
N LEU A 112 2.85 14.07 0.05
CA LEU A 112 4.27 13.82 0.24
C LEU A 112 4.67 14.04 1.72
N ALA A 113 4.22 15.15 2.33
CA ALA A 113 4.53 15.46 3.73
C ALA A 113 4.01 14.42 4.74
N VAL A 114 2.93 13.70 4.41
CA VAL A 114 2.36 12.64 5.28
C VAL A 114 2.83 11.23 4.92
N ASN A 115 3.62 11.06 3.86
CA ASN A 115 4.20 9.77 3.50
C ASN A 115 5.42 9.50 4.39
N PHE A 116 5.33 8.45 5.20
CA PHE A 116 6.36 8.07 6.18
C PHE A 116 7.73 7.72 5.55
N TYR A 117 7.74 7.31 4.28
CA TYR A 117 8.95 6.90 3.56
C TYR A 117 9.60 8.03 2.76
N VAL A 118 9.10 9.26 2.89
CA VAL A 118 9.68 10.40 2.18
C VAL A 118 11.06 10.74 2.74
N PRO A 119 12.09 10.92 1.87
CA PRO A 119 13.43 11.29 2.29
C PRO A 119 13.47 12.60 3.09
N SER A 120 14.40 12.71 4.05
CA SER A 120 14.51 13.88 4.93
C SER A 120 14.84 15.18 4.17
N ASP A 121 15.58 15.11 3.06
CA ASP A 121 15.85 16.25 2.18
C ASP A 121 14.57 16.81 1.55
N VAL A 122 13.61 15.93 1.23
CA VAL A 122 12.30 16.34 0.72
C VAL A 122 11.48 17.01 1.82
N MET A 123 11.45 16.44 3.03
CA MET A 123 10.75 17.06 4.16
C MET A 123 11.30 18.46 4.48
N GLN A 124 12.61 18.66 4.41
CA GLN A 124 13.24 19.97 4.60
C GLN A 124 12.83 20.99 3.53
N ARG A 125 12.59 20.54 2.30
CA ARG A 125 12.11 21.40 1.20
C ARG A 125 10.65 21.78 1.38
N LEU A 126 9.81 20.84 1.83
CA LEU A 126 8.39 21.08 2.10
C LEU A 126 8.13 22.00 3.31
N ALA A 127 9.08 22.09 4.23
CA ALA A 127 9.00 22.94 5.42
C ALA A 127 9.37 24.42 5.18
N ARG A 128 9.79 24.77 3.97
CA ARG A 128 10.14 26.14 3.56
C ARG A 128 8.98 26.79 2.83
#